data_AF-A0A0Y0BIK5-F1
#
_entry.id   AF-A0A0Y0BIK5-F1
#
_cell.length_a   1.000
_cell.length_b   1.000
_cell.length_c   1.000
_cell.angle_alpha   90.00
_cell.angle_beta   90.00
_cell.angle_gamma   90.00
#
_symmetry.space_group_name_H-M   'P 1'
#
loop_
_entity.id
_entity.type
_entity.pdbx_description
1 polymer ?
#
loop_
_entity_poly.entity_id
_entity_poly.type
_entity_poly.pdbx_seq_one_letter_code
_entity_poly.pdbx_strand_id
1 'polypeptide(L)'
;SLLPTALGAALGYKCSNTFNITIFIVTCLTVLSVHAAGNVVNTYFDYMKGIDSKRSDDRTLVDRILTPEEVAHLGVLLYVIGCIGFIAVVILSPAKMEHLALVYFGGL
;
A
#
# COMPACT_ATOMS: atom_id res chain seq x y z
N SER A 1 -1.59 -5.88 -3.33
CA SER A 1 -1.10 -7.27 -3.17
C SER A 1 0.42 -7.25 -3.12
N LEU A 2 1.09 -8.19 -2.44
CA LEU A 2 2.55 -8.29 -2.45
C LEU A 2 3.10 -9.10 -3.63
N LEU A 3 2.24 -9.83 -4.36
CA LEU A 3 2.68 -10.69 -5.46
C LEU A 3 3.42 -9.92 -6.58
N PRO A 4 2.93 -8.75 -7.05
CA PRO A 4 3.66 -7.97 -8.05
C PRO A 4 5.03 -7.51 -7.56
N THR A 5 5.12 -7.13 -6.27
CA THR A 5 6.39 -6.74 -5.63
C THR A 5 7.38 -7.90 -5.57
N ALA A 6 6.93 -9.10 -5.17
CA ALA A 6 7.76 -10.29 -5.13
C ALA A 6 8.23 -10.71 -6.53
N LEU A 7 7.34 -10.63 -7.53
CA LEU A 7 7.68 -10.90 -8.93
C LEU A 7 8.71 -9.89 -9.46
N GLY A 8 8.52 -8.60 -9.20
CA GLY A 8 9.48 -7.55 -9.57
C GLY A 8 10.85 -7.77 -8.94
N ALA A 9 10.89 -8.18 -7.67
CA ALA A 9 12.13 -8.51 -6.98
C ALA A 9 12.83 -9.75 -7.58
N ALA A 10 12.07 -10.80 -7.91
CA ALA A 10 12.61 -12.00 -8.56
C ALA A 10 13.15 -11.71 -9.98
N LEU A 11 12.45 -10.89 -10.76
CA LEU A 11 12.90 -10.44 -12.08
C LEU A 11 14.16 -9.56 -11.97
N GLY A 12 14.18 -8.62 -11.02
CA GLY A 12 15.34 -7.77 -10.75
C GLY A 12 16.58 -8.58 -10.38
N TYR A 13 16.42 -9.60 -9.53
CA TYR A 13 17.50 -10.53 -9.20
C TYR A 13 17.98 -11.30 -10.42
N LYS A 14 17.05 -11.84 -11.24
CA LYS A 14 17.40 -12.58 -12.46
C LYS A 14 18.19 -11.73 -13.46
N CYS A 15 17.87 -10.44 -13.60
CA CYS A 15 18.53 -9.55 -14.56
C CYS A 15 19.87 -8.99 -14.06
N SER A 16 20.00 -8.73 -12.76
CA SER A 16 21.18 -8.06 -12.18
C SER A 16 22.15 -9.00 -11.45
N ASN A 17 21.74 -10.23 -11.14
CA ASN A 17 22.43 -11.14 -10.20
C ASN A 17 22.71 -10.53 -8.83
N THR A 18 21.98 -9.47 -8.46
CA THR A 18 22.10 -8.81 -7.16
C THR A 18 20.74 -8.70 -6.51
N PHE A 19 20.70 -8.91 -5.19
CA PHE A 19 19.48 -8.77 -4.41
C PHE A 19 19.77 -7.95 -3.16
N ASN A 20 19.09 -6.81 -3.05
CA ASN A 20 19.19 -5.95 -1.88
C ASN A 20 17.98 -6.19 -0.98
N ILE A 21 18.18 -6.98 0.09
CA ILE A 21 17.14 -7.32 1.05
C ILE A 21 16.55 -6.08 1.74
N THR A 22 17.37 -5.05 1.98
CA THR A 22 16.91 -3.81 2.62
C THR A 22 15.91 -3.08 1.72
N ILE A 23 16.24 -2.87 0.44
CA ILE A 23 15.34 -2.24 -0.52
C ILE A 23 14.06 -3.08 -0.66
N PHE A 24 14.17 -4.42 -0.69
CA PHE A 24 13.01 -5.29 -0.78
C PHE A 24 12.06 -5.14 0.43
N ILE A 25 12.59 -5.17 1.66
CA ILE A 25 11.78 -5.00 2.88
C ILE A 25 11.12 -3.64 2.91
N VAL A 26 11.86 -2.55 2.64
CA VAL A 26 11.32 -1.19 2.61
C VAL A 26 10.23 -1.06 1.54
N THR A 27 10.43 -1.67 0.37
CA THR A 27 9.44 -1.71 -0.70
C THR A 27 8.18 -2.45 -0.24
N CYS A 28 8.30 -3.65 0.35
CA CYS A 28 7.17 -4.41 0.88
C CYS A 28 6.36 -3.62 1.92
N LEU A 29 7.03 -2.94 2.87
CA LEU A 29 6.37 -2.10 3.86
C LEU A 29 5.63 -0.92 3.22
N THR A 30 6.24 -0.29 2.21
CA THR A 30 5.63 0.79 1.42
C THR A 30 4.37 0.30 0.72
N VAL A 31 4.46 -0.82 -0.01
CA VAL A 31 3.36 -1.43 -0.74
C VAL A 31 2.21 -1.83 0.19
N LEU A 32 2.53 -2.49 1.32
CA LEU A 32 1.53 -2.87 2.32
C LEU A 32 0.79 -1.66 2.88
N SER A 33 1.52 -0.59 3.21
CA SER A 33 0.93 0.63 3.78
C SER A 33 -0.02 1.29 2.79
N VAL A 34 0.38 1.47 1.53
CA VAL A 34 -0.45 2.11 0.50
C VAL A 34 -1.67 1.25 0.14
N HIS A 35 -1.52 -0.08 0.03
CA HIS A 35 -2.67 -0.95 -0.22
C HIS A 35 -3.64 -0.99 0.97
N ALA A 36 -3.11 -1.05 2.20
CA ALA A 36 -3.96 -1.00 3.39
C ALA A 36 -4.71 0.33 3.45
N ALA A 37 -4.05 1.46 3.14
CA ALA A 37 -4.69 2.77 3.07
C ALA A 37 -5.83 2.77 2.04
N GLY A 38 -5.58 2.27 0.82
CA GLY A 38 -6.59 2.17 -0.22
C GLY A 38 -7.80 1.31 0.19
N ASN A 39 -7.55 0.17 0.84
CA ASN A 39 -8.63 -0.69 1.35
C ASN A 39 -9.45 0.04 2.42
N VAL A 40 -8.80 0.65 3.41
CA VAL A 40 -9.45 1.40 4.49
C VAL A 40 -10.28 2.57 3.95
N VAL A 41 -9.75 3.27 2.95
CA VAL A 41 -10.47 4.36 2.27
C VAL A 41 -11.67 3.84 1.48
N ASN A 42 -11.54 2.70 0.81
CA ASN A 42 -12.67 2.06 0.13
C ASN A 42 -13.77 1.69 1.14
N THR A 43 -13.43 1.01 2.25
CA THR A 43 -14.37 0.69 3.34
C THR A 43 -15.09 1.94 3.85
N TYR A 44 -14.35 3.03 4.06
CA TYR A 44 -14.94 4.30 4.50
C TYR A 44 -15.97 4.82 3.50
N PHE A 45 -15.62 4.91 2.22
CA PHE A 45 -16.51 5.46 1.21
C PHE A 45 -17.70 4.55 0.89
N ASP A 46 -17.50 3.23 0.89
CA ASP A 46 -18.56 2.26 0.65
C ASP A 46 -19.58 2.26 1.80
N TYR A 47 -19.12 2.40 3.05
CA TYR A 47 -20.01 2.63 4.19
C TYR A 47 -20.77 3.96 4.08
N MET A 48 -20.08 5.07 3.82
CA MET A 48 -20.72 6.40 3.74
C MET A 48 -21.74 6.51 2.59
N LYS A 49 -21.54 5.76 1.50
CA LYS A 49 -22.49 5.65 0.39
C LYS A 49 -23.61 4.64 0.62
N GLY A 50 -23.59 3.90 1.73
CA GLY A 50 -24.54 2.83 2.04
C GLY A 50 -24.42 1.60 1.14
N ILE A 51 -23.26 1.41 0.50
CA ILE A 51 -22.93 0.23 -0.30
C ILE A 51 -22.69 -0.96 0.64
N ASP A 52 -21.93 -0.74 1.72
CA ASP A 52 -21.68 -1.79 2.70
C ASP A 52 -22.87 -2.04 3.63
N SER A 53 -23.17 -3.33 3.80
CA SER A 53 -24.31 -3.81 4.58
C SER A 53 -23.91 -4.99 5.48
N LYS A 54 -24.83 -5.48 6.31
CA LYS A 54 -24.56 -6.67 7.16
C LYS A 54 -24.26 -7.95 6.39
N ARG A 55 -24.47 -7.96 5.06
CA ARG A 55 -24.14 -9.06 4.16
C ARG A 55 -22.84 -8.83 3.40
N SER A 56 -22.22 -7.66 3.50
CA SER A 56 -20.89 -7.38 2.93
C SER A 56 -19.83 -8.24 3.61
N ASP A 57 -18.74 -8.46 2.89
CA ASP A 57 -17.54 -9.14 3.40
C ASP A 57 -16.80 -8.24 4.41
N ASP A 58 -16.63 -6.95 4.08
CA ASP A 58 -16.16 -5.96 5.04
C ASP A 58 -17.34 -5.40 5.84
N ARG A 59 -17.25 -5.54 7.17
CA ARG A 59 -18.28 -5.09 8.12
C ARG A 59 -17.71 -4.21 9.21
N THR A 60 -16.48 -3.73 9.05
CA THR A 60 -15.75 -2.97 10.06
C THR A 60 -16.56 -1.80 10.61
N LEU A 61 -17.14 -0.99 9.71
CA LEU A 61 -17.99 0.15 10.07
C LEU A 61 -19.46 -0.25 10.32
N VAL A 62 -19.98 -1.25 9.59
CA VAL A 62 -21.36 -1.74 9.73
C VAL A 62 -21.62 -2.31 11.13
N ASP A 63 -20.66 -3.06 11.65
CA ASP A 63 -20.72 -3.69 12.97
C ASP A 63 -20.16 -2.79 14.09
N ARG A 64 -19.74 -1.55 13.75
CA ARG A 64 -19.17 -0.57 14.68
C ARG A 64 -17.93 -1.08 15.43
N ILE A 65 -17.09 -1.87 14.75
CA ILE A 65 -15.79 -2.29 15.29
C ILE A 65 -14.86 -1.07 15.37
N LEU A 66 -14.93 -0.20 14.36
CA LEU A 66 -14.31 1.12 14.34
C LEU A 66 -15.36 2.17 13.97
N THR A 67 -15.12 3.42 14.34
CA THR A 67 -15.92 4.56 13.86
C THR A 67 -15.40 5.06 12.51
N PRO A 68 -16.24 5.77 11.72
CA PRO A 68 -15.80 6.39 10.48
C PRO A 68 -14.59 7.31 10.65
N GLU A 69 -14.50 8.03 11.77
CA GLU A 69 -13.38 8.90 12.10
C GLU A 69 -12.09 8.10 12.35
N GLU A 70 -12.16 6.97 13.06
CA GLU A 70 -11.01 6.09 13.29
C GLU A 70 -10.49 5.50 11.98
N VAL A 71 -11.39 5.04 11.10
CA VAL A 71 -11.05 4.53 9.77
C VAL A 71 -10.42 5.62 8.90
N ALA A 72 -10.95 6.84 8.92
CA ALA A 72 -10.35 7.97 8.20
C ALA A 72 -8.94 8.31 8.70
N HIS A 73 -8.74 8.38 10.02
CA HIS A 73 -7.42 8.63 10.61
C HIS A 73 -6.43 7.50 10.28
N LEU A 74 -6.88 6.24 10.32
CA LEU A 74 -6.05 5.10 9.93
C LEU A 74 -5.63 5.19 8.46
N GLY A 75 -6.55 5.56 7.56
CA GLY A 75 -6.23 5.77 6.15
C GLY A 75 -5.16 6.85 5.94
N VAL A 76 -5.29 7.99 6.62
CA VAL A 76 -4.29 9.07 6.58
C VAL A 76 -2.94 8.59 7.11
N LEU A 77 -2.92 7.92 8.27
CA LEU A 77 -1.69 7.39 8.87
C LEU A 77 -0.98 6.42 7.92
N LEU A 78 -1.72 5.49 7.31
CA LEU A 78 -1.17 4.50 6.38
C LEU A 78 -0.61 5.16 5.11
N TYR A 79 -1.27 6.19 4.56
CA TYR A 79 -0.71 6.95 3.45
C TYR A 79 0.57 7.71 3.83
N VAL A 80 0.61 8.31 5.02
CA VAL A 80 1.84 8.99 5.51
C VAL A 80 2.99 7.99 5.62
N ILE A 81 2.76 6.82 6.21
CA ILE A 81 3.76 5.74 6.28
C ILE A 81 4.18 5.29 4.88
N GLY A 82 3.22 5.15 3.96
CA GLY A 82 3.48 4.84 2.55
C GLY A 82 4.35 5.88 1.85
N CYS A 83 4.13 7.17 2.10
CA CYS A 83 4.95 8.26 1.55
C CYS A 83 6.36 8.25 2.13
N ILE A 84 6.52 8.05 3.44
CA ILE A 84 7.83 7.92 4.10
C ILE A 84 8.59 6.72 3.52
N GLY A 85 7.91 5.58 3.36
CA GLY A 85 8.47 4.39 2.74
C GLY A 85 8.93 4.65 1.30
N PHE A 86 8.13 5.35 0.50
CA PHE A 86 8.50 5.73 -0.86
C PHE A 86 9.74 6.63 -0.90
N ILE A 87 9.82 7.64 -0.02
CA ILE A 87 11.01 8.49 0.11
C ILE A 87 12.24 7.63 0.44
N ALA A 88 12.12 6.66 1.35
CA ALA A 88 13.21 5.75 1.67
C ALA A 88 13.63 4.89 0.46
N VAL A 89 12.67 4.37 -0.33
CA VAL A 89 12.97 3.65 -1.59
C VAL A 89 13.73 4.55 -2.57
N VAL A 90 13.32 5.80 -2.73
CA VAL A 90 13.99 6.76 -3.63
C VAL A 90 15.44 7.03 -3.21
N ILE A 91 15.70 7.11 -1.90
CA ILE A 91 17.06 7.35 -1.38
C ILE A 91 17.95 6.11 -1.50
N LEU A 92 17.39 4.92 -1.26
CA LEU A 92 18.15 3.67 -1.20
C LEU A 92 18.34 3.00 -2.56
N SER A 93 17.41 3.20 -3.49
CA SER A 93 17.38 2.50 -4.78
C SER A 93 18.21 3.23 -5.84
N PRO A 94 19.02 2.51 -6.64
CA PRO A 94 19.72 3.09 -7.78
C PRO A 94 18.80 3.33 -8.99
N ALA A 95 17.52 2.93 -8.92
CA ALA A 95 16.57 3.11 -10.01
C ALA A 95 16.25 4.58 -10.24
N LYS A 96 15.99 4.95 -11.51
CA LYS A 96 15.60 6.34 -11.80
C LYS A 96 14.25 6.69 -11.18
N MET A 97 14.12 7.93 -10.73
CA MET A 97 12.93 8.43 -10.04
C MET A 97 11.65 8.25 -10.86
N GLU A 98 11.71 8.37 -12.20
CA GLU A 98 10.54 8.23 -13.06
C GLU A 98 9.95 6.82 -12.99
N HIS A 99 10.79 5.79 -12.91
CA HIS A 99 10.32 4.40 -12.78
C HIS A 99 9.70 4.16 -11.41
N LEU A 100 10.33 4.68 -10.35
CA LEU A 100 9.82 4.55 -8.99
C LEU A 100 8.46 5.26 -8.84
N ALA A 101 8.35 6.49 -9.36
CA ALA A 101 7.10 7.24 -9.35
C ALA A 101 6.00 6.57 -10.17
N LEU A 102 6.34 6.05 -11.36
CA LEU A 102 5.36 5.35 -12.20
C LEU A 102 4.80 4.12 -11.50
N VAL A 103 5.63 3.33 -10.82
CA VAL A 103 5.18 2.15 -10.08
C VAL A 103 4.37 2.54 -8.84
N TYR A 104 4.77 3.59 -8.13
CA TYR A 104 4.08 4.04 -6.92
C TYR A 104 2.69 4.63 -7.21
N PHE A 105 2.57 5.50 -8.22
CA PHE A 105 1.31 6.18 -8.56
C PHE A 105 0.47 5.43 -9.59
N GLY A 106 1.09 4.66 -10.48
CA GLY A 106 0.42 3.89 -11.53
C GLY A 106 -0.25 2.60 -11.04
N GLY A 107 -0.06 2.26 -9.77
CA GLY A 107 -0.56 1.03 -9.16
C GLY A 107 0.42 -0.13 -9.35
N LEU A 108 0.87 -0.67 -8.22
CA LEU A 108 1.58 -1.95 -8.12
C LEU A 108 0.64 -3.14 -8.31
#